data_AF-A0A662YNQ2-F1
#
_entry.id   AF-A0A662YNQ2-F1
#
_cell.length_a   1.000
_cell.length_b   1.000
_cell.length_c   1.000
_cell.angle_alpha   90.00
_cell.angle_beta   90.00
_cell.angle_gamma   90.00
#
_symmetry.space_group_name_H-M   'P 1'
#
loop_
_entity.id
_entity.type
_entity.pdbx_description
1 polymer ?
#
loop_
_entity_poly.entity_id
_entity_poly.type
_entity_poly.pdbx_seq_one_letter_code
_entity_poly.pdbx_strand_id
1 'polypeptide(L)'
;MYSDDLHNYAQPNKVNILEEEQADAIPLPPETPSKELLAKKSKIHVQQEAVTNQDLMNAITALTKTCESTANSLASLASKFIAQNTIVEKLSSSLESLGSEYGNAFQKVDLLKKERTALRKENTSLKSRCSDMERYRKRWNLRIAGIPKVDVEDIKKKVIDLCSEISPDIAGKLNVSVALYTD
;
A
#
# COMPACT_ATOMS: atom_id res chain seq x y z
N MET A 1 -2.65 15.28 -19.45
CA MET A 1 -3.68 14.24 -19.29
C MET A 1 -2.94 12.96 -18.93
N TYR A 2 -3.04 12.50 -17.70
CA TYR A 2 -2.58 11.18 -17.28
C TYR A 2 -3.65 10.63 -16.32
N SER A 3 -4.15 9.45 -16.68
CA SER A 3 -5.35 8.82 -16.12
C SER A 3 -5.20 8.47 -14.64
N ASP A 4 -6.29 8.74 -13.91
CA ASP A 4 -6.57 8.18 -12.58
C ASP A 4 -7.10 6.75 -12.75
N ASP A 5 -6.26 5.75 -12.47
CA ASP A 5 -6.74 4.39 -12.23
C ASP A 5 -7.21 4.28 -10.76
N LEU A 6 -8.48 4.65 -10.55
CA LEU A 6 -9.23 4.34 -9.33
C LEU A 6 -9.50 2.82 -9.30
N HIS A 7 -8.85 2.10 -8.39
CA HIS A 7 -9.31 0.76 -8.01
C HIS A 7 -10.59 0.88 -7.17
N ASN A 8 -11.71 0.62 -7.85
CA ASN A 8 -13.06 0.54 -7.29
C ASN A 8 -13.28 -0.84 -6.64
N TYR A 9 -13.13 -0.95 -5.33
CA TYR A 9 -13.48 -2.15 -4.56
C TYR A 9 -14.92 -2.06 -4.03
N ALA A 10 -15.89 -2.04 -4.92
CA ALA A 10 -17.28 -2.30 -4.56
C ALA A 10 -18.05 -2.68 -5.82
N GLN A 11 -18.49 -3.94 -5.92
CA GLN A 11 -19.78 -4.41 -6.50
C GLN A 11 -19.77 -5.95 -6.72
N PRO A 12 -20.93 -6.63 -6.80
CA PRO A 12 -21.38 -7.55 -5.76
C PRO A 12 -21.33 -9.02 -6.19
N ASN A 13 -21.46 -9.92 -5.21
CA ASN A 13 -21.68 -11.36 -5.39
C ASN A 13 -22.73 -11.65 -6.48
N LYS A 14 -22.28 -12.28 -7.57
CA LYS A 14 -23.14 -13.08 -8.45
C LYS A 14 -22.66 -14.52 -8.38
N VAL A 15 -23.39 -15.33 -7.62
CA VAL A 15 -23.30 -16.78 -7.65
C VAL A 15 -23.79 -17.20 -9.04
N ASN A 16 -22.88 -17.71 -9.86
CA ASN A 16 -23.24 -18.36 -11.12
C ASN A 16 -23.08 -19.86 -10.92
N ILE A 17 -24.24 -20.53 -10.92
CA ILE A 17 -24.39 -21.98 -11.02
C ILE A 17 -24.05 -22.35 -12.46
N LEU A 18 -23.03 -23.18 -12.66
CA LEU A 18 -22.86 -24.01 -13.85
C LEU A 18 -22.35 -25.38 -13.40
N GLU A 19 -23.22 -26.37 -13.59
CA GLU A 19 -22.92 -27.80 -13.63
C GLU A 19 -22.18 -28.12 -14.93
N GLU A 20 -21.16 -29.00 -14.82
CA GLU A 20 -20.70 -30.04 -15.78
C GLU A 20 -19.29 -30.47 -15.32
N GLU A 21 -19.18 -31.52 -14.51
CA GLU A 21 -18.96 -32.91 -14.94
C GLU A 21 -17.56 -33.15 -15.54
N GLN A 22 -16.57 -33.36 -14.66
CA GLN A 22 -15.43 -34.24 -14.94
C GLN A 22 -15.16 -35.09 -13.68
N ALA A 23 -15.37 -36.39 -13.85
CA ALA A 23 -15.20 -37.41 -12.83
C ALA A 23 -13.71 -37.73 -12.64
N ASP A 24 -13.10 -37.16 -11.62
CA ASP A 24 -11.86 -37.71 -11.04
C ASP A 24 -12.22 -38.54 -9.81
N ALA A 25 -11.78 -39.80 -9.83
CA ALA A 25 -12.13 -40.85 -8.89
C ALA A 25 -11.78 -40.47 -7.44
N ILE A 26 -12.81 -40.42 -6.59
CA ILE A 26 -12.68 -40.35 -5.13
C ILE A 26 -12.11 -41.70 -4.65
N PRO A 27 -11.01 -41.75 -3.88
CA PRO A 27 -10.57 -42.97 -3.24
C PRO A 27 -11.66 -43.46 -2.26
N LEU A 28 -12.14 -44.69 -2.47
CA LEU A 28 -13.08 -45.35 -1.56
C LEU A 28 -12.52 -45.34 -0.12
N PRO A 29 -13.34 -45.01 0.90
CA PRO A 29 -12.92 -45.16 2.29
C PRO A 29 -12.64 -46.65 2.60
N PRO A 30 -11.65 -46.96 3.45
CA PRO A 30 -11.34 -48.35 3.80
C PRO A 30 -12.56 -49.02 4.44
N GLU A 31 -12.88 -50.21 3.95
CA GLU A 31 -14.00 -51.04 4.40
C GLU A 31 -13.98 -51.18 5.93
N THR A 32 -15.07 -50.77 6.57
CA THR A 32 -15.31 -51.05 7.98
C THR A 32 -15.73 -52.53 8.10
N PRO A 33 -15.18 -53.32 9.04
CA PRO A 33 -15.48 -54.75 9.11
C PRO A 33 -16.97 -54.97 9.44
N SER A 34 -17.70 -55.56 8.49
CA SER A 34 -19.08 -55.99 8.67
C SER A 34 -19.16 -57.11 9.72
N LYS A 35 -20.02 -56.92 10.72
CA LYS A 35 -20.44 -57.96 11.67
C LYS A 35 -21.16 -59.08 10.91
N GLU A 36 -20.50 -60.22 10.72
CA GLU A 36 -21.20 -61.48 10.45
C GLU A 36 -21.57 -62.14 11.77
N LEU A 37 -22.87 -62.36 11.95
CA LEU A 37 -23.43 -63.14 13.05
C LEU A 37 -23.49 -64.61 12.66
N LEU A 38 -22.95 -65.43 13.57
CA LEU A 38 -23.27 -66.85 13.85
C LEU A 38 -22.67 -67.93 12.95
N ALA A 39 -21.60 -68.54 13.46
CA ALA A 39 -21.37 -69.98 13.34
C ALA A 39 -21.16 -70.60 14.73
N LYS A 40 -22.14 -71.39 15.16
CA LYS A 40 -22.18 -72.16 16.41
C LYS A 40 -21.49 -73.50 16.17
N LYS A 41 -20.30 -73.71 16.77
CA LYS A 41 -19.56 -74.97 17.06
C LYS A 41 -18.30 -74.51 17.80
N SER A 42 -17.81 -75.03 18.90
CA SER A 42 -17.97 -76.26 19.68
C SER A 42 -17.39 -75.92 21.07
N LYS A 43 -17.76 -76.65 22.13
CA LYS A 43 -17.14 -76.51 23.46
C LYS A 43 -15.62 -76.61 23.36
N ILE A 44 -14.92 -75.47 23.37
CA ILE A 44 -13.51 -75.40 23.70
C ILE A 44 -13.46 -75.41 25.22
N HIS A 45 -12.91 -76.49 25.74
CA HIS A 45 -12.52 -76.63 27.13
C HIS A 45 -11.54 -75.49 27.44
N VAL A 46 -12.04 -74.44 28.10
CA VAL A 46 -11.20 -73.43 28.73
C VAL A 46 -10.48 -74.15 29.87
N GLN A 47 -9.26 -74.62 29.60
CA GLN A 47 -8.29 -74.73 30.67
C GLN A 47 -8.05 -73.29 31.11
N GLN A 48 -8.62 -72.95 32.24
CA GLN A 48 -8.38 -71.69 32.92
C GLN A 48 -6.92 -71.80 33.40
N GLU A 49 -5.96 -71.43 32.54
CA GLU A 49 -4.58 -71.21 32.97
C GLU A 49 -4.67 -70.25 34.16
N ALA A 50 -4.22 -70.71 35.33
CA ALA A 50 -4.22 -69.89 36.52
C ALA A 50 -3.31 -68.69 36.23
N VAL A 51 -3.91 -67.50 36.06
CA VAL A 51 -3.18 -66.24 35.93
C VAL A 51 -2.18 -66.19 37.07
N THR A 52 -0.90 -66.24 36.73
CA THR A 52 0.13 -66.30 37.76
C THR A 52 0.33 -64.92 38.34
N ASN A 53 0.82 -64.84 39.59
CA ASN A 53 1.20 -63.56 40.18
C ASN A 53 2.24 -62.82 39.30
N GLN A 54 3.05 -63.56 38.52
CA GLN A 54 4.00 -62.99 37.58
C GLN A 54 3.31 -62.27 36.42
N ASP A 55 2.22 -62.83 35.88
CA ASP A 55 1.45 -62.20 34.79
C ASP A 55 0.77 -60.91 35.26
N LEU A 56 0.24 -60.91 36.49
CA LEU A 56 -0.31 -59.70 37.12
C LEU A 56 0.77 -58.61 37.31
N MET A 57 1.95 -58.99 37.79
CA MET A 57 3.06 -58.04 37.96
C MET A 57 3.54 -57.49 36.62
N ASN A 58 3.67 -58.32 35.60
CA ASN A 58 4.04 -57.90 34.24
C ASN A 58 3.01 -56.92 33.66
N ALA A 59 1.70 -57.19 33.85
CA ALA A 59 0.63 -56.29 33.41
C ALA A 59 0.66 -54.95 34.15
N ILE A 60 0.90 -54.95 35.47
CA ILE A 60 1.05 -53.73 36.27
C ILE A 60 2.26 -52.92 35.77
N THR A 61 3.42 -53.55 35.56
CA THR A 61 4.61 -52.84 35.05
C THR A 61 4.37 -52.27 33.64
N ALA A 62 3.69 -53.01 32.76
CA ALA A 62 3.33 -52.53 31.44
C ALA A 62 2.38 -51.32 31.53
N LEU A 63 1.35 -51.39 32.38
CA LEU A 63 0.43 -50.27 32.62
C LEU A 63 1.18 -49.05 33.18
N THR A 64 2.03 -49.22 34.19
CA THR A 64 2.86 -48.14 34.76
C THR A 64 3.70 -47.48 33.67
N LYS A 65 4.37 -48.26 32.82
CA LYS A 65 5.16 -47.74 31.70
C LYS A 65 4.31 -46.96 30.70
N THR A 66 3.10 -47.43 30.40
CA THR A 66 2.17 -46.69 29.53
C THR A 66 1.69 -45.40 30.18
N CYS A 67 1.35 -45.42 31.47
CA CYS A 67 0.98 -44.23 32.23
C CYS A 67 2.11 -43.20 32.23
N GLU A 68 3.36 -43.61 32.50
CA GLU A 68 4.53 -42.72 32.43
C GLU A 68 4.74 -42.16 31.02
N SER A 69 4.62 -43.00 29.99
CA SER A 69 4.75 -42.55 28.59
C SER A 69 3.68 -41.53 28.19
N THR A 70 2.43 -41.76 28.61
CA THR A 70 1.33 -40.82 28.38
C THR A 70 1.51 -39.51 29.16
N ALA A 71 1.97 -39.58 30.41
CA ALA A 71 2.27 -38.42 31.24
C ALA A 71 3.39 -37.56 30.62
N ASN A 72 4.46 -38.19 30.14
CA ASN A 72 5.56 -37.50 29.45
C ASN A 72 5.10 -36.85 28.14
N SER A 73 4.27 -37.56 27.37
CA SER A 73 3.71 -37.03 26.11
C SER A 73 2.79 -35.82 26.38
N LEU A 74 1.96 -35.91 27.43
CA LEU A 74 1.09 -34.81 27.84
C LEU A 74 1.87 -33.59 28.32
N ALA A 75 2.94 -33.80 29.11
CA ALA A 75 3.83 -32.72 29.54
C ALA A 75 4.51 -32.04 28.33
N SER A 76 4.96 -32.82 27.34
CA SER A 76 5.51 -32.27 26.11
C SER A 76 4.47 -31.48 25.31
N LEU A 77 3.24 -31.99 25.19
CA LEU A 77 2.15 -31.28 24.53
C LEU A 77 1.85 -29.95 25.23
N ALA A 78 1.76 -29.95 26.56
CA ALA A 78 1.54 -28.75 27.36
C ALA A 78 2.64 -27.71 27.13
N SER A 79 3.92 -28.12 27.10
CA SER A 79 5.03 -27.21 26.79
C SER A 79 4.94 -26.60 25.38
N LYS A 80 4.56 -27.40 24.38
CA LYS A 80 4.38 -26.93 23.00
C LYS A 80 3.21 -25.96 22.88
N PHE A 81 2.12 -26.24 23.59
CA PHE A 81 0.95 -25.38 23.62
C PHE A 81 1.28 -24.02 24.25
N ILE A 82 1.99 -23.99 25.38
CA ILE A 82 2.46 -22.75 26.00
C ILE A 82 3.33 -21.96 25.03
N ALA A 83 4.30 -22.62 24.38
CA ALA A 83 5.18 -21.97 23.42
C ALA A 83 4.41 -21.39 22.21
N GLN A 84 3.43 -22.13 21.68
CA GLN A 84 2.57 -21.64 20.61
C GLN A 84 1.73 -20.44 21.05
N ASN A 85 1.15 -20.48 22.25
CA ASN A 85 0.36 -19.37 22.77
C ASN A 85 1.20 -18.09 22.90
N THR A 86 2.43 -18.20 23.39
CA THR A 86 3.37 -17.05 23.43
C THR A 86 3.69 -16.50 22.04
N ILE A 87 3.79 -17.35 21.00
CA ILE A 87 3.98 -16.88 19.62
C ILE A 87 2.74 -16.13 19.14
N VAL A 88 1.54 -16.66 19.40
CA VAL A 88 0.27 -16.02 19.03
C VAL A 88 0.14 -14.65 19.68
N GLU A 89 0.46 -14.53 20.97
CA GLU A 89 0.46 -13.26 21.70
C GLU A 89 1.40 -12.24 21.05
N LYS A 90 2.64 -12.64 20.74
CA LYS A 90 3.62 -11.77 20.06
C LYS A 90 3.15 -11.33 18.68
N LEU A 91 2.56 -12.23 17.90
CA LEU A 91 2.01 -11.91 16.58
C LEU A 91 0.84 -10.93 16.71
N SER A 92 -0.04 -11.11 17.69
CA SER A 92 -1.14 -10.18 17.96
C SER A 92 -0.63 -8.78 18.28
N SER A 93 0.33 -8.66 19.19
CA SER A 93 0.93 -7.35 19.53
C SER A 93 1.64 -6.71 18.34
N SER A 94 2.35 -7.51 17.52
CA SER A 94 3.01 -6.99 16.31
C SER A 94 2.00 -6.50 15.28
N LEU A 95 0.86 -7.19 15.13
CA LEU A 95 -0.20 -6.81 14.22
C LEU A 95 -0.89 -5.52 14.66
N GLU A 96 -1.16 -5.36 15.96
CA GLU A 96 -1.71 -4.13 16.54
C GLU A 96 -0.78 -2.94 16.32
N SER A 97 0.52 -3.12 16.56
CA SER A 97 1.53 -2.08 16.31
C SER A 97 1.56 -1.69 14.83
N LEU A 98 1.60 -2.67 13.93
CA LEU A 98 1.61 -2.42 12.50
C LEU A 98 0.32 -1.73 12.02
N GLY A 99 -0.84 -2.11 12.57
CA GLY A 99 -2.11 -1.46 12.28
C GLY A 99 -2.11 0.02 12.68
N SER A 100 -1.56 0.33 13.85
CA SER A 100 -1.39 1.71 14.33
C SER A 100 -0.43 2.52 13.43
N GLU A 101 0.73 1.95 13.09
CA GLU A 101 1.70 2.58 12.19
C GLU A 101 1.12 2.84 10.81
N TYR A 102 0.38 1.88 10.26
CA TYR A 102 -0.31 2.00 8.98
C TYR A 102 -1.35 3.13 9.00
N GLY A 103 -2.16 3.22 10.06
CA GLY A 103 -3.11 4.31 10.27
C GLY A 103 -2.43 5.69 10.31
N ASN A 104 -1.35 5.80 11.06
CA ASN A 104 -0.57 7.04 11.16
C ASN A 104 0.07 7.43 9.82
N ALA A 105 0.61 6.46 9.08
CA ALA A 105 1.17 6.69 7.75
C ALA A 105 0.10 7.20 6.77
N PHE A 106 -1.10 6.62 6.80
CA PHE A 106 -2.21 7.06 5.96
C PHE A 106 -2.62 8.51 6.26
N GLN A 107 -2.75 8.87 7.54
CA GLN A 107 -3.04 10.24 7.96
C GLN A 107 -1.97 11.22 7.48
N LYS A 108 -0.69 10.86 7.62
CA LYS A 108 0.44 11.70 7.16
C LYS A 108 0.39 11.90 5.65
N VAL A 109 0.11 10.85 4.87
CA VAL A 109 -0.05 10.94 3.42
C VAL A 109 -1.20 11.89 3.05
N ASP A 110 -2.33 11.80 3.74
CA ASP A 110 -3.50 12.63 3.45
C ASP A 110 -3.25 14.11 3.78
N LEU A 111 -2.55 14.40 4.87
CA LEU A 111 -2.08 15.74 5.22
C LEU A 111 -1.11 16.30 4.18
N LEU A 112 -0.10 15.52 3.78
CA LEU A 112 0.88 15.92 2.77
C LEU A 112 0.22 16.17 1.41
N LYS A 113 -0.79 15.38 1.03
CA LYS A 113 -1.58 15.62 -0.18
C LYS A 113 -2.29 16.96 -0.11
N LYS A 114 -2.96 17.28 1.01
CA LYS A 114 -3.65 18.57 1.20
C LYS A 114 -2.66 19.74 1.12
N GLU A 115 -1.55 19.67 1.85
CA GLU A 115 -0.51 20.70 1.83
C GLU A 115 0.07 20.90 0.42
N ARG A 116 0.40 19.82 -0.29
CA ARG A 116 0.88 19.88 -1.68
C ARG A 116 -0.12 20.59 -2.58
N THR A 117 -1.42 20.32 -2.45
CA THR A 117 -2.43 20.99 -3.28
C THR A 117 -2.54 22.47 -2.97
N ALA A 118 -2.43 22.87 -1.69
CA ALA A 118 -2.44 24.27 -1.28
C ALA A 118 -1.22 25.01 -1.83
N LEU A 119 -0.02 24.47 -1.64
CA LEU A 119 1.23 25.03 -2.17
C LEU A 119 1.21 25.14 -3.69
N ARG A 120 0.64 24.14 -4.39
CA ARG A 120 0.53 24.19 -5.86
C ARG A 120 -0.38 25.33 -6.31
N LYS A 121 -1.53 25.53 -5.64
CA LYS A 121 -2.46 26.63 -5.92
C LYS A 121 -1.80 27.99 -5.67
N GLU A 122 -1.13 28.14 -4.53
CA GLU A 122 -0.41 29.36 -4.19
C GLU A 122 0.69 29.67 -5.22
N ASN A 123 1.50 28.68 -5.58
CA ASN A 123 2.55 28.83 -6.59
C ASN A 123 1.99 29.28 -7.95
N THR A 124 0.87 28.69 -8.38
CA THR A 124 0.21 29.12 -9.63
C THR A 124 -0.31 30.55 -9.56
N SER A 125 -0.89 30.95 -8.41
CA SER A 125 -1.38 32.31 -8.19
C SER A 125 -0.23 33.33 -8.20
N LEU A 126 0.86 33.03 -7.48
CA LEU A 126 2.05 33.89 -7.42
C LEU A 126 2.70 34.04 -8.80
N LYS A 127 2.82 32.95 -9.57
CA LYS A 127 3.33 33.01 -10.95
C LYS A 127 2.47 33.90 -11.85
N SER A 128 1.14 33.78 -11.75
CA SER A 128 0.23 34.67 -12.48
C SER A 128 0.46 36.12 -12.10
N ARG A 129 0.53 36.42 -10.79
CA ARG A 129 0.74 37.77 -10.28
C ARG A 129 2.07 38.36 -10.74
N CYS A 130 3.15 37.58 -10.71
CA CYS A 130 4.45 38.01 -11.21
C CYS A 130 4.40 38.29 -12.72
N SER A 131 3.77 37.42 -13.50
CA SER A 131 3.61 37.62 -14.94
C SER A 131 2.81 38.88 -15.26
N ASP A 132 1.72 39.11 -14.54
CA ASP A 132 0.90 40.32 -14.67
C ASP A 132 1.72 41.56 -14.33
N MET A 133 2.46 41.55 -13.22
CA MET A 133 3.32 42.66 -12.82
C MET A 133 4.40 42.96 -13.87
N GLU A 134 5.04 41.93 -14.42
CA GLU A 134 6.01 42.12 -15.51
C GLU A 134 5.36 42.71 -16.75
N ARG A 135 4.18 42.22 -17.14
CA ARG A 135 3.42 42.74 -18.26
C ARG A 135 3.02 44.20 -18.04
N TYR A 136 2.58 44.55 -16.84
CA TYR A 136 2.24 45.93 -16.46
C TYR A 136 3.47 46.83 -16.51
N ARG A 137 4.61 46.39 -15.97
CA ARG A 137 5.88 47.13 -16.04
C ARG A 137 6.31 47.39 -17.48
N LYS A 138 6.12 46.41 -18.38
CA LYS A 138 6.54 46.48 -19.78
C LYS A 138 5.48 47.08 -20.71
N ARG A 139 4.27 47.38 -20.23
CA ARG A 139 3.10 47.77 -21.05
C ARG A 139 3.36 48.96 -21.96
N TRP A 140 4.14 49.92 -21.47
CA TRP A 140 4.45 51.16 -22.18
C TRP A 140 5.88 51.17 -22.73
N ASN A 141 6.61 50.05 -22.63
CA ASN A 141 7.95 49.95 -23.16
C ASN A 141 7.88 49.83 -24.69
N LEU A 142 8.49 50.78 -25.37
CA LEU A 142 8.71 50.71 -26.81
C LEU A 142 9.99 49.94 -27.09
N ARG A 143 9.91 48.89 -27.91
CA ARG A 143 11.09 48.16 -28.40
C ARG A 143 11.39 48.61 -29.81
N ILE A 144 12.60 49.11 -30.03
CA ILE A 144 13.08 49.54 -31.35
C ILE A 144 14.22 48.61 -31.76
N ALA A 145 14.05 47.95 -32.89
CA ALA A 145 15.02 47.01 -33.45
C ALA A 145 15.58 47.54 -34.78
N GLY A 146 16.76 47.06 -35.18
CA GLY A 146 17.41 47.46 -36.43
C GLY A 146 18.24 48.73 -36.37
N ILE A 147 18.48 49.30 -35.18
CA ILE A 147 19.41 50.42 -35.01
C ILE A 147 20.85 49.88 -35.04
N PRO A 148 21.73 50.41 -35.92
CA PRO A 148 23.15 50.08 -35.93
C PRO A 148 23.81 50.50 -34.61
N LYS A 149 24.61 49.61 -34.01
CA LYS A 149 25.36 49.91 -32.79
C LYS A 149 26.47 50.91 -33.07
N VAL A 150 26.53 51.98 -32.27
CA VAL A 150 27.63 52.96 -32.27
C VAL A 150 28.23 53.03 -30.86
N ASP A 151 29.56 53.13 -30.75
CA ASP A 151 30.27 53.01 -29.46
C ASP A 151 29.93 54.11 -28.44
N VAL A 152 29.54 55.30 -28.92
CA VAL A 152 29.08 56.42 -28.09
C VAL A 152 27.77 56.92 -28.65
N GLU A 153 26.67 56.49 -28.03
CA GLU A 153 25.33 56.74 -28.54
C GLU A 153 24.42 57.37 -27.50
N ASP A 154 23.89 58.55 -27.81
CA ASP A 154 22.78 59.13 -27.07
C ASP A 154 21.47 58.49 -27.56
N ILE A 155 21.09 57.40 -26.88
CA ILE A 155 19.89 56.62 -27.20
C ILE A 155 18.64 57.51 -27.12
N LYS A 156 18.58 58.46 -26.17
CA LYS A 156 17.41 59.33 -26.00
C LYS A 156 17.25 60.23 -27.21
N LYS A 157 18.35 60.84 -27.67
CA LYS A 157 18.35 61.70 -28.86
C LYS A 157 17.95 60.90 -30.10
N LYS A 158 18.52 59.72 -30.33
CA LYS A 158 18.16 58.87 -31.47
C LYS A 158 16.69 58.46 -31.49
N VAL A 159 16.11 58.15 -30.32
CA VAL A 159 14.67 57.83 -30.21
C VAL A 159 13.82 59.05 -30.55
N ILE A 160 14.20 60.25 -30.07
CA ILE A 160 13.50 61.50 -30.40
C ILE A 160 13.59 61.78 -31.90
N ASP A 161 14.77 61.69 -32.50
CA ASP A 161 14.99 61.94 -33.93
C ASP A 161 14.13 60.98 -34.77
N LEU A 162 14.14 59.68 -34.44
CA LEU A 162 13.32 58.66 -35.12
C LEU A 162 11.81 58.94 -34.99
N CYS A 163 11.33 59.27 -33.78
CA CYS A 163 9.93 59.60 -33.57
C CYS A 163 9.53 60.91 -34.28
N SER A 164 10.46 61.87 -34.40
CA SER A 164 10.23 63.15 -35.07
C SER A 164 10.07 62.99 -36.58
N GLU A 165 10.82 62.06 -37.18
CA GLU A 165 10.71 61.72 -38.60
C GLU A 165 9.35 61.10 -38.94
N ILE A 166 8.83 60.23 -38.06
CA ILE A 166 7.54 59.56 -38.27
C ILE A 166 6.36 60.48 -37.92
N SER A 167 6.48 61.25 -36.83
CA SER A 167 5.40 62.10 -36.32
C SER A 167 5.97 63.37 -35.66
N PRO A 168 6.15 64.47 -36.40
CA PRO A 168 6.76 65.69 -35.90
C PRO A 168 5.98 66.33 -34.74
N ASP A 169 4.65 66.14 -34.66
CA ASP A 169 3.78 66.67 -33.60
C ASP A 169 4.10 66.10 -32.19
N ILE A 170 4.76 64.94 -32.14
CA ILE A 170 5.01 64.21 -30.89
C ILE A 170 6.43 64.48 -30.37
N ALA A 171 7.35 64.92 -31.24
CA ALA A 171 8.75 65.23 -30.96
C ALA A 171 8.94 66.17 -29.75
N GLY A 172 8.20 67.29 -29.75
CA GLY A 172 8.28 68.29 -28.68
C GLY A 172 7.82 67.79 -27.31
N LYS A 173 6.99 66.73 -27.27
CA LYS A 173 6.45 66.14 -26.04
C LYS A 173 7.35 65.03 -25.48
N LEU A 174 8.18 64.38 -26.30
CA LEU A 174 9.06 63.29 -25.87
C LEU A 174 10.23 63.76 -24.99
N ASN A 175 10.70 64.99 -25.17
CA ASN A 175 11.92 65.48 -24.52
C ASN A 175 11.89 65.39 -22.98
N VAL A 176 10.69 65.44 -22.39
CA VAL A 176 10.45 65.43 -20.93
C VAL A 176 10.09 64.02 -20.40
N SER A 177 9.62 63.11 -21.26
CA SER A 177 8.93 61.88 -20.81
C SER A 177 9.64 60.56 -21.10
N VAL A 178 10.75 60.57 -21.85
CA VAL A 178 11.50 59.34 -22.16
C VAL A 178 12.47 59.00 -21.03
N ALA A 179 12.23 57.88 -20.36
CA ALA A 179 13.15 57.22 -19.44
C ALA A 179 13.76 55.99 -20.12
N LEU A 180 15.09 55.88 -20.09
CA LEU A 180 15.81 54.74 -20.66
C LEU A 180 16.03 53.68 -19.57
N TYR A 181 15.64 52.43 -19.86
CA TYR A 181 16.04 51.28 -19.07
C TYR A 181 17.09 50.51 -19.87
N THR A 182 18.30 50.46 -19.34
CA THR A 182 19.35 49.53 -19.77
C THR A 182 19.24 48.28 -18.90
N ASP A 183 19.07 47.11 -19.52
CA ASP A 183 19.16 45.81 -18.83
C ASP A 183 20.57 45.58 -18.28
#